data_AF-A0A0N0DBH2-F1
#
_entry.id   AF-A0A0N0DBH2-F1
#
_cell.length_a   1.000
_cell.length_b   1.000
_cell.length_c   1.000
_cell.angle_alpha   90.00
_cell.angle_beta   90.00
_cell.angle_gamma   90.00
#
_symmetry.space_group_name_H-M   'P 1'
#
loop_
_entity.id
_entity.type
_entity.pdbx_description
1 polymer ?
#
loop_
_entity_poly.entity_id
_entity_poly.type
_entity_poly.pdbx_seq_one_letter_code
_entity_poly.pdbx_strand_id
1 'polypeptide(L)'
;MTTKLGFIPIRTTLTKLPYPRLEDRRVIRTKRLILQPFYEDAAKDLFPMRAQQEVMMWTAQGAPDKDLEQTRIWASQKLPPHHETDFNYVISVIETGQVIGAGGTYRRACELGWPAIGYAFRKEAWGKGYATVRY
;
A
#
# COMPACT_ATOMS: atom_id res chain seq x y z
N MET A 1 -4.82 -21.76 35.69
CA MET A 1 -3.58 -22.21 35.02
C MET A 1 -3.17 -21.13 34.03
N THR A 2 -2.07 -20.43 34.30
CA THR A 2 -1.61 -19.31 33.46
C THR A 2 -0.64 -19.86 32.42
N THR A 3 -1.08 -20.01 31.19
CA THR A 3 -0.24 -20.51 30.09
C THR A 3 0.90 -19.52 29.85
N LYS A 4 2.14 -19.91 30.15
CA LYS A 4 3.33 -19.12 29.81
C LYS A 4 3.45 -19.05 28.28
N LEU A 5 3.34 -17.86 27.71
CA LEU A 5 3.68 -17.61 26.32
C LEU A 5 5.17 -17.94 26.11
N GLY A 6 5.46 -18.98 25.33
CA GLY A 6 6.82 -19.33 24.93
C GLY A 6 7.22 -18.57 23.66
N PHE A 7 8.41 -17.98 23.63
CA PHE A 7 8.99 -17.39 22.41
C PHE A 7 9.81 -18.45 21.68
N ILE A 8 9.54 -18.64 20.39
CA ILE A 8 10.34 -19.51 19.51
C ILE A 8 11.25 -18.59 18.68
N PRO A 9 12.59 -18.71 18.77
CA PRO A 9 13.49 -17.96 17.92
C PRO A 9 13.42 -18.52 16.48
N ILE A 10 13.08 -17.66 15.53
CA ILE A 10 13.05 -18.00 14.09
C ILE A 10 14.26 -17.36 13.41
N ARG A 11 15.04 -18.15 12.68
CA ARG A 11 16.09 -17.62 11.78
C ARG A 11 15.45 -17.14 10.49
N THR A 12 15.70 -15.90 10.14
CA THR A 12 15.13 -15.26 8.96
C THR A 12 16.11 -14.26 8.33
N THR A 13 15.82 -13.83 7.11
CA THR A 13 16.58 -12.82 6.38
C THR A 13 15.77 -11.53 6.26
N LEU A 14 16.38 -10.39 6.58
CA LEU A 14 15.79 -9.08 6.30
C LEU A 14 15.76 -8.80 4.80
N THR A 15 14.77 -8.03 4.37
CA THR A 15 14.64 -7.61 2.96
C THR A 15 15.80 -6.71 2.56
N LYS A 16 16.60 -7.16 1.58
CA LYS A 16 17.74 -6.41 1.04
C LYS A 16 17.27 -5.11 0.36
N LEU A 17 18.06 -4.06 0.53
CA LEU A 17 17.92 -2.77 -0.14
C LEU A 17 19.00 -2.62 -1.23
N PRO A 18 18.77 -1.78 -2.26
CA PRO A 18 17.51 -1.06 -2.53
C PRO A 18 16.39 -2.01 -2.98
N TYR A 19 15.13 -1.58 -2.85
CA TYR A 19 14.05 -2.26 -3.57
C TYR A 19 14.26 -2.12 -5.09
N PRO A 20 13.68 -3.03 -5.90
CA PRO A 20 13.70 -2.87 -7.35
C PRO A 20 13.18 -1.49 -7.77
N ARG A 21 13.81 -0.91 -8.80
CA ARG A 21 13.40 0.37 -9.36
C ARG A 21 11.98 0.28 -9.88
N LEU A 22 11.29 1.41 -10.00
CA LEU A 22 9.90 1.40 -10.49
C LEU A 22 9.78 0.77 -11.88
N GLU A 23 10.75 1.04 -12.77
CA GLU A 23 10.84 0.42 -14.10
C GLU A 23 10.98 -1.11 -14.07
N ASP A 24 11.61 -1.65 -13.03
CA ASP A 24 11.85 -3.09 -12.87
C ASP A 24 10.71 -3.79 -12.12
N ARG A 25 9.76 -3.04 -11.55
CA ARG A 25 8.63 -3.62 -10.80
C ARG A 25 7.60 -4.19 -11.77
N ARG A 26 7.34 -5.48 -11.61
CA ARG A 26 6.33 -6.18 -12.40
C ARG A 26 4.93 -5.79 -11.92
N VAL A 27 4.03 -5.57 -12.87
CA VAL A 27 2.59 -5.50 -12.60
C VAL A 27 2.11 -6.86 -12.09
N ILE A 28 1.45 -6.88 -10.93
CA ILE A 28 0.88 -8.09 -10.36
C ILE A 28 -0.59 -8.15 -10.74
N ARG A 29 -1.00 -9.25 -11.36
CA ARG A 29 -2.40 -9.50 -11.76
C ARG A 29 -2.97 -10.63 -10.92
N THR A 30 -4.18 -10.43 -10.42
CA THR A 30 -4.96 -11.44 -9.69
C THR A 30 -6.24 -11.73 -10.47
N LYS A 31 -7.15 -12.55 -9.92
CA LYS A 31 -8.45 -12.82 -10.56
C LYS A 31 -9.33 -11.57 -10.72
N ARG A 32 -9.16 -10.55 -9.86
CA ARG A 32 -10.05 -9.37 -9.81
C ARG A 32 -9.33 -8.03 -9.79
N LEU A 33 -8.05 -8.00 -9.40
CA LEU A 33 -7.28 -6.79 -9.17
C LEU A 33 -5.98 -6.77 -9.99
N ILE A 34 -5.59 -5.57 -10.39
CA ILE A 34 -4.25 -5.24 -10.90
C ILE A 34 -3.56 -4.38 -9.86
N LEU A 35 -2.35 -4.77 -9.46
CA LEU A 35 -1.46 -3.96 -8.67
C LEU A 35 -0.37 -3.46 -9.62
N GLN A 36 -0.42 -2.17 -9.93
CA GLN A 36 0.55 -1.49 -10.79
C GLN A 36 1.57 -0.72 -9.95
N PRO A 37 2.86 -0.68 -10.33
CA PRO A 37 3.82 0.22 -9.70
C PRO A 37 3.31 1.66 -9.72
N PHE A 38 3.72 2.48 -8.75
CA PHE A 38 3.37 3.90 -8.76
C PHE A 38 3.83 4.59 -10.04
N TYR A 39 3.02 5.54 -10.50
CA TYR A 39 3.23 6.34 -11.70
C TYR A 39 2.96 7.81 -11.39
N GLU A 40 3.44 8.70 -12.25
CA GLU A 40 3.44 10.16 -12.03
C GLU A 40 2.04 10.71 -11.73
N ASP A 41 1.03 10.25 -12.46
CA ASP A 41 -0.36 10.69 -12.32
C ASP A 41 -1.17 9.94 -11.24
N ALA A 42 -0.56 9.00 -10.49
CA ALA A 42 -1.26 8.19 -9.50
C ALA A 42 -1.99 9.02 -8.44
N ALA A 43 -1.52 10.25 -8.19
CA ALA A 43 -2.17 11.17 -7.28
C ALA A 43 -3.61 11.52 -7.69
N LYS A 44 -3.87 11.71 -8.99
CA LYS A 44 -5.22 12.02 -9.50
C LYS A 44 -6.18 10.88 -9.23
N ASP A 45 -5.72 9.66 -9.45
CA ASP A 45 -6.53 8.45 -9.28
C ASP A 45 -6.75 8.06 -7.82
N LEU A 46 -5.80 8.41 -6.94
CA LEU A 46 -5.86 8.10 -5.51
C LEU A 46 -6.50 9.21 -4.66
N PHE A 47 -6.61 10.44 -5.16
CA PHE A 47 -7.26 11.53 -4.43
C PHE A 47 -8.70 11.20 -3.99
N PRO A 48 -9.57 10.56 -4.81
CA PRO A 48 -10.91 10.16 -4.38
C PRO A 48 -10.92 9.25 -3.16
N MET A 49 -9.91 8.39 -2.99
CA MET A 49 -9.75 7.58 -1.78
C MET A 49 -9.23 8.42 -0.62
N ARG A 50 -8.21 9.26 -0.86
CA ARG A 50 -7.52 10.04 0.18
C ARG A 50 -8.33 11.24 0.69
N ALA A 51 -9.39 11.63 0.00
CA ALA A 51 -10.36 12.62 0.47
C ALA A 51 -11.41 12.04 1.45
N GLN A 52 -11.45 10.73 1.67
CA GLN A 52 -12.46 10.08 2.52
C GLN A 52 -11.99 9.97 3.97
N GLN A 53 -12.77 10.52 4.92
CA GLN A 53 -12.47 10.49 6.35
C GLN A 53 -12.42 9.05 6.88
N GLU A 54 -13.38 8.22 6.46
CA GLU A 54 -13.52 6.84 6.90
C GLU A 54 -12.32 5.97 6.49
N VAL A 55 -11.62 6.36 5.42
CA VAL A 55 -10.40 5.69 4.97
C VAL A 55 -9.19 6.26 5.70
N MET A 56 -9.04 7.59 5.69
CA MET A 56 -7.81 8.24 6.13
C MET A 56 -7.60 8.21 7.64
N MET A 57 -8.67 8.07 8.44
CA MET A 57 -8.56 7.91 9.90
C MET A 57 -7.74 6.69 10.34
N TRP A 58 -7.60 5.67 9.48
CA TRP A 58 -6.82 4.46 9.74
C TRP A 58 -5.38 4.54 9.20
N THR A 59 -5.02 5.63 8.53
CA THR A 59 -3.69 5.85 7.98
C THR A 59 -2.83 6.66 8.93
N ALA A 60 -1.50 6.65 8.75
CA ALA A 60 -0.59 7.47 9.55
C ALA A 60 -0.89 8.98 9.46
N GLN A 61 -1.56 9.44 8.40
CA GLN A 61 -1.98 10.83 8.26
C GLN A 61 -3.20 11.18 9.12
N GLY A 62 -4.08 10.21 9.38
CA GLY A 62 -5.25 10.36 10.25
C GLY A 62 -6.38 11.26 9.75
N ALA A 63 -6.17 12.02 8.66
CA ALA A 63 -7.14 12.99 8.12
C ALA A 63 -7.15 12.99 6.58
N PRO A 64 -8.30 13.31 5.95
CA PRO A 64 -8.43 13.52 4.52
C PRO A 64 -7.44 14.54 3.95
N ASP A 65 -7.00 14.28 2.72
CA ASP A 65 -6.34 15.31 1.91
C ASP A 65 -7.34 16.41 1.57
N LYS A 66 -6.93 17.67 1.75
CA LYS A 66 -7.77 18.85 1.45
C LYS A 66 -7.91 19.11 -0.04
N ASP A 67 -6.88 18.77 -0.79
CA ASP A 67 -6.76 19.02 -2.22
C ASP A 67 -5.87 17.97 -2.88
N LEU A 68 -5.84 17.99 -4.21
CA LEU A 68 -5.01 17.10 -5.01
C LEU A 68 -3.51 17.30 -4.74
N GLU A 69 -3.08 18.49 -4.32
CA GLU A 69 -1.66 18.77 -4.10
C GLU A 69 -1.12 18.01 -2.89
N GLN A 70 -1.90 17.89 -1.81
CA GLN A 70 -1.55 17.04 -0.68
C GLN A 70 -1.36 15.57 -1.10
N THR A 71 -2.22 15.08 -1.99
CA THR A 71 -2.05 13.74 -2.55
C THR A 71 -0.80 13.63 -3.42
N ARG A 72 -0.48 14.66 -4.23
CA ARG A 72 0.75 14.68 -5.05
C ARG A 72 2.00 14.62 -4.19
N ILE A 73 2.05 15.39 -3.10
CA ILE A 73 3.16 15.35 -2.14
C ILE A 73 3.30 13.96 -1.53
N TRP A 74 2.20 13.31 -1.17
CA TRP A 74 2.24 11.94 -0.65
C TRP A 74 2.69 10.92 -1.71
N ALA A 75 2.22 11.05 -2.95
CA ALA A 75 2.54 10.15 -4.06
C ALA A 75 3.99 10.30 -4.55
N SER A 76 4.56 11.51 -4.52
CA SER A 76 5.94 11.76 -4.94
C SER A 76 6.97 10.99 -4.09
N GLN A 77 6.63 10.68 -2.84
CA GLN A 77 7.46 9.84 -1.97
C GLN A 77 7.59 8.38 -2.46
N LYS A 78 6.76 7.97 -3.43
CA LYS A 78 6.73 6.61 -4.00
C LYS A 78 7.43 6.59 -5.36
N LEU A 79 7.81 7.76 -5.88
CA LEU A 79 8.45 7.99 -7.17
C LEU A 79 9.97 8.18 -7.01
N PRO A 80 10.76 8.16 -8.10
CA PRO A 80 12.19 8.41 -8.02
C PRO A 80 12.44 9.84 -7.54
N PRO A 81 13.46 10.05 -6.66
CA PRO A 81 14.45 9.07 -6.19
C PRO A 81 14.02 8.23 -4.97
N HIS A 82 12.87 8.51 -4.33
CA HIS A 82 12.47 7.94 -3.04
C HIS A 82 12.03 6.47 -3.06
N HIS A 83 11.66 5.96 -4.24
CA HIS A 83 11.15 4.61 -4.45
C HIS A 83 12.07 3.46 -3.97
N GLU A 84 13.36 3.69 -3.73
CA GLU A 84 14.30 2.64 -3.30
C GLU A 84 13.97 2.07 -1.91
N THR A 85 13.22 2.81 -1.10
CA THR A 85 12.84 2.42 0.28
C THR A 85 11.34 2.19 0.46
N ASP A 86 10.54 2.48 -0.57
CA ASP A 86 9.08 2.34 -0.59
C ASP A 86 8.67 1.33 -1.66
N PHE A 87 7.90 0.32 -1.26
CA PHE A 87 7.38 -0.73 -2.16
C PHE A 87 5.85 -0.76 -2.12
N ASN A 88 5.22 0.35 -2.53
CA ASN A 88 3.79 0.44 -2.73
C ASN A 88 3.38 0.28 -4.21
N TYR A 89 2.12 -0.13 -4.38
CA TYR A 89 1.42 -0.30 -5.64
C TYR A 89 0.09 0.45 -5.62
N VAL A 90 -0.33 0.91 -6.80
CA VAL A 90 -1.68 1.40 -7.07
C VAL A 90 -2.54 0.20 -7.44
N ILE A 91 -3.73 0.11 -6.86
CA ILE A 91 -4.61 -1.05 -6.96
C ILE A 91 -5.88 -0.66 -7.72
N SER A 92 -6.15 -1.36 -8.81
CA SER A 92 -7.35 -1.18 -9.63
C SER A 92 -8.13 -2.49 -9.81
N VAL A 93 -9.43 -2.36 -10.08
CA VAL A 93 -10.30 -3.50 -10.42
C VAL A 93 -10.17 -3.80 -11.91
N ILE A 94 -9.93 -5.07 -12.27
CA ILE A 94 -9.74 -5.49 -13.67
C ILE A 94 -10.96 -5.16 -14.53
N GLU A 95 -12.15 -5.47 -14.03
CA GLU A 95 -13.41 -5.36 -14.77
C GLU A 95 -13.72 -3.91 -15.18
N THR A 96 -13.49 -2.95 -14.28
CA THR A 96 -13.85 -1.55 -14.50
C THR A 96 -12.66 -0.66 -14.84
N GLY A 97 -11.43 -1.17 -14.69
CA GLY A 97 -10.20 -0.37 -14.75
C GLY A 97 -10.05 0.64 -13.60
N GLN A 98 -11.00 0.68 -12.66
CA GLN A 98 -11.09 1.76 -11.69
C GLN A 98 -10.07 1.57 -10.57
N VAL A 99 -9.29 2.62 -10.29
CA VAL A 99 -8.41 2.66 -9.13
C VAL A 99 -9.26 2.72 -7.86
N ILE A 100 -8.99 1.77 -6.96
CA ILE A 100 -9.73 1.62 -5.70
C ILE A 100 -8.86 1.87 -4.48
N GLY A 101 -7.54 1.92 -4.62
CA GLY A 101 -6.66 2.29 -3.54
C GLY A 101 -5.19 1.98 -3.79
N ALA A 102 -4.43 1.93 -2.70
CA ALA A 102 -2.99 1.70 -2.74
C ALA A 102 -2.54 0.83 -1.57
N GLY A 103 -1.44 0.11 -1.73
CA GLY A 103 -0.88 -0.70 -0.66
C GLY A 103 0.48 -1.30 -0.99
N GLY A 104 1.14 -1.79 0.06
CA GLY A 104 2.50 -2.30 0.00
C GLY A 104 3.22 -2.05 1.31
N THR A 105 4.54 -1.89 1.26
CA THR A 105 5.31 -1.65 2.47
C THR A 105 5.45 -0.15 2.78
N TYR A 106 5.05 0.24 3.98
CA TYR A 106 5.09 1.64 4.43
C TYR A 106 6.04 1.87 5.61
N ARG A 107 6.51 0.81 6.26
CA ARG A 107 7.48 0.85 7.36
C ARG A 107 8.49 -0.27 7.16
N ARG A 108 9.78 0.04 7.29
CA ARG A 108 10.90 -0.88 7.03
C ARG A 108 11.16 -1.88 8.15
N ALA A 109 10.89 -1.49 9.38
CA ALA A 109 11.05 -2.32 10.56
C ALA A 109 9.93 -2.00 11.55
N CYS A 110 9.10 -2.99 11.85
CA CYS A 110 8.17 -3.00 12.97
C CYS A 110 8.88 -3.47 14.25
N GLU A 111 8.10 -3.77 15.30
CA GLU A 111 8.60 -4.23 16.60
C GLU A 111 9.54 -5.44 16.49
N LEU A 112 9.39 -6.25 15.44
CA LEU A 112 10.18 -7.46 15.20
C LEU A 112 11.28 -7.29 14.12
N GLY A 113 11.51 -6.08 13.63
CA GLY A 113 12.52 -5.79 12.60
C GLY A 113 12.08 -6.04 11.16
N TRP A 114 10.84 -6.49 10.94
CA TRP A 114 10.29 -6.82 9.62
C TRP A 114 9.53 -5.64 8.99
N PRO A 115 9.45 -5.57 7.65
CA PRO A 115 8.64 -4.54 7.00
C PRO A 115 7.16 -4.69 7.32
N ALA A 116 6.49 -3.57 7.63
CA ALA A 116 5.04 -3.52 7.70
C ALA A 116 4.46 -3.56 6.30
N ILE A 117 3.33 -4.24 6.14
CA ILE A 117 2.47 -4.15 4.97
C ILE A 117 1.20 -3.43 5.38
N GLY A 118 0.79 -2.45 4.58
CA GLY A 118 -0.45 -1.70 4.77
C GLY A 118 -1.13 -1.50 3.44
N TYR A 119 -2.45 -1.32 3.48
CA TYR A 119 -3.23 -0.97 2.31
C TYR A 119 -4.41 -0.11 2.74
N ALA A 120 -4.91 0.69 1.80
CA ALA A 120 -6.12 1.45 1.94
C ALA A 120 -6.95 1.27 0.67
N PHE A 121 -8.26 1.15 0.85
CA PHE A 121 -9.23 1.17 -0.23
C PHE A 121 -10.25 2.24 0.04
N ARG A 122 -10.77 2.86 -1.02
CA ARG A 122 -11.95 3.71 -0.92
C ARG A 122 -13.15 2.92 -0.37
N LYS A 123 -14.03 3.60 0.33
CA LYS A 123 -15.18 3.02 1.01
C LYS A 123 -16.10 2.23 0.06
N GLU A 124 -16.26 2.68 -1.18
CA GLU A 124 -17.11 2.03 -2.18
C GLU A 124 -16.58 0.66 -2.63
N ALA A 125 -15.32 0.36 -2.33
CA ALA A 125 -14.70 -0.92 -2.61
C ALA A 125 -14.78 -1.89 -1.41
N TRP A 126 -15.28 -1.46 -0.26
CA TRP A 126 -15.39 -2.29 0.94
C TRP A 126 -16.54 -3.30 0.80
N GLY A 127 -16.48 -4.41 1.57
CA GLY A 127 -17.49 -5.47 1.53
C GLY A 127 -17.49 -6.32 0.25
N LYS A 128 -16.71 -5.98 -0.78
CA LYS A 128 -16.59 -6.71 -2.06
C LYS A 128 -15.51 -7.81 -2.05
N GLY A 129 -14.86 -8.00 -0.90
CA GLY A 129 -13.79 -8.99 -0.73
C GLY A 129 -12.50 -8.66 -1.51
N TYR A 130 -12.27 -7.42 -1.93
CA TYR A 130 -11.02 -7.05 -2.63
C TYR A 130 -9.78 -7.13 -1.72
N ALA A 131 -9.94 -6.94 -0.41
CA ALA A 131 -8.87 -7.12 0.57
C ALA A 131 -8.47 -8.59 0.78
N THR A 132 -9.35 -9.54 0.50
CA THR A 132 -9.10 -10.98 0.61
C THR A 132 -8.85 -11.55 -0.78
N VAL A 133 -7.64 -11.35 -1.29
CA VAL A 133 -7.22 -11.95 -2.56
C VAL A 133 -6.98 -13.45 -2.34
N ARG A 134 -7.78 -14.30 -3.00
CA ARG A 134 -7.47 -15.73 -3.16
C ARG A 134 -6.74 -15.91 -4.49
N TYR A 135 -5.52 -16.44 -4.42
CA TYR A 135 -4.73 -16.86 -5.59
C TYR A 135 -5.43 -18.02 -6.30
#